data_AF-A0A1J0VFE2-F1
#
_entry.id   AF-A0A1J0VFE2-F1
#
_cell.length_a   1.000
_cell.length_b   1.000
_cell.length_c   1.000
_cell.angle_alpha   90.00
_cell.angle_beta   90.00
_cell.angle_gamma   90.00
#
_symmetry.space_group_name_H-M   'P 1'
#
loop_
_entity.id
_entity.type
_entity.pdbx_description
1 polymer ?
#
loop_
_entity_poly.entity_id
_entity_poly.type
_entity_poly.pdbx_seq_one_letter_code
_entity_poly.pdbx_strand_id
1 'polypeptide(L)' 'MSPRSRFELAVASWCMAAVAVVLPLAWLINTRDWGVVLMLVVPFAVYGLLRLGRALEGWARATPPPSHEGSRD' A
#
# COMPACT_ATOMS: atom_id res chain seq x y z
N MET A 1 16.57 -5.99 10.05
CA MET A 1 15.11 -6.19 10.18
C MET A 1 14.78 -7.58 9.67
N SER A 2 14.11 -8.41 10.47
CA SER A 2 13.72 -9.75 10.01
C SER A 2 12.73 -9.65 8.83
N PRO A 3 12.70 -10.61 7.89
CA PRO A 3 11.72 -10.64 6.81
C PRO A 3 10.27 -10.60 7.33
N ARG A 4 10.02 -11.22 8.49
CA ARG A 4 8.70 -11.25 9.15
C ARG A 4 8.28 -9.87 9.64
N SER A 5 9.18 -9.13 10.29
CA SER A 5 8.91 -7.76 10.77
C SER A 5 8.65 -6.79 9.62
N ARG A 6 9.31 -6.96 8.47
CA ARG A 6 9.03 -6.17 7.27
C ARG A 6 7.63 -6.44 6.72
N PHE A 7 7.22 -7.71 6.73
CA PHE A 7 5.88 -8.10 6.30
C PHE A 7 4.79 -7.54 7.22
N GLU A 8 4.99 -7.61 8.53
CA GLU A 8 4.06 -7.04 9.52
C GLU A 8 3.92 -5.51 9.35
N LEU A 9 5.01 -4.79 9.12
CA LEU A 9 5.00 -3.35 8.81
C LEU A 9 4.30 -3.03 7.48
N ALA A 10 4.54 -3.83 6.44
CA ALA A 10 3.87 -3.69 5.16
C ALA A 10 2.36 -3.84 5.31
N VAL A 11 1.90 -4.85 6.05
CA VAL A 11 0.46 -5.07 6.30
C VAL A 11 -0.13 -3.96 7.17
N ALA A 12 0.54 -3.56 8.24
CA ALA A 12 0.04 -2.52 9.14
C ALA A 12 -0.08 -1.16 8.43
N SER A 13 0.96 -0.76 7.70
CA SER A 13 0.96 0.49 6.92
C SER A 13 -0.11 0.49 5.83
N TRP A 14 -0.28 -0.65 5.16
CA TRP A 14 -1.34 -0.84 4.18
C TRP A 14 -2.74 -0.68 4.78
N CYS A 15 -3.02 -1.35 5.91
CA CYS A 15 -4.31 -1.27 6.59
C CYS A 15 -4.60 0.16 7.05
N MET A 16 -3.61 0.87 7.60
CA MET A 16 -3.77 2.27 7.98
C MET A 16 -4.11 3.15 6.77
N ALA A 17 -3.40 2.97 5.65
CA ALA A 17 -3.69 3.71 4.42
C ALA A 17 -5.11 3.41 3.90
N ALA A 18 -5.54 2.15 3.92
CA ALA A 18 -6.88 1.76 3.51
C ALA A 18 -7.95 2.44 4.37
N VAL A 19 -7.81 2.41 5.70
CA VAL A 19 -8.77 3.07 6.61
C VAL A 19 -8.76 4.59 6.40
N ALA A 20 -7.58 5.20 6.32
CA ALA A 20 -7.42 6.64 6.13
C ALA A 20 -8.03 7.15 4.81
N VAL A 21 -8.14 6.30 3.79
CA VAL A 21 -8.74 6.64 2.49
C VAL A 21 -10.22 6.28 2.46
N VAL A 22 -10.60 5.06 2.85
CA VAL A 22 -11.97 4.55 2.70
C VAL A 22 -12.93 5.25 3.66
N LEU A 23 -12.51 5.53 4.89
CA LEU A 23 -13.39 6.14 5.89
C LEU A 23 -13.86 7.56 5.51
N PRO A 24 -12.98 8.51 5.11
CA PRO A 24 -13.44 9.81 4.63
C PRO A 24 -14.20 9.71 3.31
N LEU A 25 -13.86 8.75 2.44
CA LEU A 25 -14.60 8.56 1.18
C LEU A 25 -16.04 8.09 1.44
N ALA A 26 -16.23 7.14 2.35
CA ALA A 26 -17.54 6.68 2.78
C ALA A 26 -18.35 7.79 3.46
N TRP A 27 -17.70 8.58 4.32
CA TRP A 27 -18.33 9.75 4.93
C TRP A 27 -18.75 10.80 3.89
N LEU A 28 -17.89 11.07 2.91
CA LEU A 28 -18.15 12.04 1.86
C LEU A 28 -19.30 11.60 0.94
N ILE A 29 -19.34 10.32 0.57
CA ILE A 29 -20.45 9.71 -0.18
C ILE A 29 -21.76 9.82 0.61
N ASN A 30 -21.70 9.58 1.92
CA ASN A 30 -22.89 9.65 2.76
C ASN A 30 -23.41 11.07 2.98
N THR A 31 -22.53 12.09 2.93
CA THR A 31 -22.88 13.46 3.31
C THR A 31 -23.10 14.39 2.11
N ARG A 32 -22.59 14.04 0.92
CA ARG A 32 -22.67 14.88 -0.28
C ARG A 32 -23.23 14.10 -1.47
N ASP A 33 -24.24 14.65 -2.12
CA ASP A 33 -24.85 14.09 -3.36
C ASP A 33 -23.95 14.24 -4.61
N TRP A 34 -22.64 14.39 -4.45
CA TRP A 34 -21.67 14.57 -5.54
C TRP A 34 -21.29 13.23 -6.20
N GLY A 35 -22.27 12.33 -6.34
CA GLY A 35 -22.07 10.94 -6.79
C GLY A 35 -21.26 10.82 -8.08
N VAL A 36 -21.44 11.76 -9.03
CA VAL A 36 -20.67 11.80 -10.30
C VAL A 36 -19.19 12.10 -10.08
N VAL A 37 -18.85 13.07 -9.22
CA VAL A 37 -17.44 13.38 -8.90
C VAL A 37 -16.82 12.21 -8.13
N LEU A 38 -17.59 11.60 -7.22
CA LEU A 38 -17.14 10.44 -6.45
C LEU A 38 -16.93 9.20 -7.33
N MET A 39 -17.75 9.00 -8.36
CA MET A 39 -17.54 7.94 -9.35
C MET A 39 -16.20 8.03 -10.08
N LEU A 40 -15.66 9.25 -10.25
CA LEU A 40 -14.32 9.44 -10.78
C LEU A 40 -13.24 9.26 -9.71
N VAL A 41 -13.46 9.75 -8.49
CA VAL A 41 -12.47 9.69 -7.40
C VAL A 41 -12.26 8.26 -6.86
N VAL A 42 -13.33 7.47 -6.73
CA VAL A 42 -13.28 6.09 -6.20
C VAL A 42 -12.28 5.20 -6.96
N PRO A 43 -12.29 5.09 -8.31
CA PRO A 43 -11.35 4.25 -9.03
C PRO A 43 -9.90 4.71 -8.86
N PHE A 44 -9.62 6.02 -8.75
CA PHE A 44 -8.28 6.50 -8.42
C PHE A 44 -7.86 6.12 -6.99
N ALA A 45 -8.77 6.21 -6.03
CA ALA A 45 -8.51 5.80 -4.65
C ALA A 45 -8.22 4.29 -4.57
N VAL A 46 -9.02 3.47 -5.23
CA VAL A 46 -8.83 2.01 -5.30
C VAL A 46 -7.53 1.66 -6.02
N TYR A 47 -7.22 2.31 -7.15
CA TYR A 47 -5.96 2.10 -7.85
C TYR A 47 -4.75 2.51 -7.00
N GLY A 48 -4.83 3.67 -6.33
CA GLY A 48 -3.80 4.18 -5.45
C GLY A 48 -3.52 3.24 -4.28
N LEU A 49 -4.57 2.67 -3.68
CA LEU A 49 -4.44 1.53 -2.79
C LEU A 49 -3.73 0.42 -3.56
N LEU A 50 -4.34 -0.29 -4.51
CA LEU A 50 -3.74 -1.47 -5.17
C LEU A 50 -2.25 -1.30 -5.53
N ARG A 51 -1.86 -0.13 -6.04
CA ARG A 51 -0.48 0.26 -6.33
C ARG A 51 0.43 0.25 -5.10
N LEU A 52 0.02 0.87 -4.00
CA LEU A 52 0.76 0.89 -2.74
C LEU A 52 0.92 -0.53 -2.17
N GLY A 53 -0.06 -1.42 -2.34
CA GLY A 53 -0.01 -2.79 -1.83
C GLY A 53 1.03 -3.61 -2.59
N ARG A 54 1.06 -3.44 -3.91
CA ARG A 54 2.09 -4.01 -4.79
C ARG A 54 3.49 -3.48 -4.46
N ALA A 55 3.61 -2.19 -4.14
CA ALA A 55 4.88 -1.59 -3.75
C ALA A 55 5.38 -2.15 -2.40
N LEU A 56 4.49 -2.26 -1.41
CA LEU A 56 4.79 -2.83 -0.10
C LEU A 56 5.13 -4.32 -0.18
N GLU A 57 4.46 -5.07 -1.05
CA GLU A 57 4.76 -6.47 -1.34
C GLU A 57 6.15 -6.62 -1.97
N GLY A 58 6.46 -5.81 -2.98
CA GLY A 58 7.78 -5.80 -3.63
C GLY A 58 8.89 -5.43 -2.65
N TRP A 59 8.64 -4.44 -1.78
CA TRP A 59 9.56 -4.05 -0.72
C TRP A 59 9.75 -5.15 0.33
N ALA A 60 8.67 -5.80 0.77
CA ALA A 60 8.73 -6.87 1.76
C ALA A 60 9.47 -8.11 1.24
N ARG A 61 9.36 -8.41 -0.05
CA ARG A 61 10.03 -9.55 -0.72
C ARG A 61 11.45 -9.23 -1.21
N ALA A 62 11.90 -7.97 -1.16
CA ALA A 62 13.24 -7.60 -1.58
C ALA A 62 14.29 -8.31 -0.72
N THR A 63 14.86 -9.38 -1.28
CA THR A 63 15.98 -10.11 -0.69
C THR A 63 17.24 -9.27 -0.93
N PRO A 64 18.09 -9.02 0.08
CA PRO A 64 19.36 -8.33 -0.16
C PRO A 64 20.15 -9.09 -1.24
N PRO A 65 20.78 -8.40 -2.20
CA PRO A 65 21.62 -9.08 -3.18
C PRO A 65 22.70 -9.90 -2.45
N PRO A 66 23.04 -11.11 -2.92
CA PRO A 66 24.11 -11.89 -2.33
C PRO A 66 25.41 -11.07 -2.40
N SER A 67 26.03 -10.85 -1.24
CA SER A 67 27.33 -10.20 -1.15
C SER A 67 28.35 -11.03 -1.92
N HIS A 68 28.77 -10.57 -3.10
CA HIS A 68 29.97 -11.08 -3.76
C HIS A 68 31.19 -10.60 -2.97
N GLU A 69 31.45 -11.21 -1.81
CA GLU A 69 32.64 -10.96 -0.98
C GLU A 69 33.42 -12.28 -0.83
N GLY A 70 33.61 -12.95 -1.96
CA GLY A 70 34.24 -14.25 -2.06
C GLY A 70 34.87 -14.48 -3.43
N SER A 71 35.45 -13.45 -4.04
CA SER A 71 36.48 -13.65 -5.07
C SER A 71 37.82 -13.60 -4.34
N ARG A 72 38.21 -14.75 -3.80
CA ARG A 72 39.59 -15.05 -3.47
C ARG A 72 40.38 -15.03 -4.78
N ASP A 73 41.40 -14.19 -4.85
CA ASP A 73 42.68 -14.43 -5.51
C ASP A 73 43.75 -13.56 -4.82
#